data_AF-A0A419HLS7-F1
#
_entry.id   AF-A0A419HLS7-F1
#
_cell.length_a   1.000
_cell.length_b   1.000
_cell.length_c   1.000
_cell.angle_alpha   90.00
_cell.angle_beta   90.00
_cell.angle_gamma   90.00
#
_symmetry.space_group_name_H-M   'P 1'
#
loop_
_entity.id
_entity.type
_entity.pdbx_description
1 polymer ?
#
loop_
_entity_poly.entity_id
_entity_poly.type
_entity_poly.pdbx_seq_one_letter_code
_entity_poly.pdbx_strand_id
1 'polypeptide(L)'
;MRLAFGSDIEQRAALDVLITAAQTGIHPLWTLVGALPWPPRTVQHLPPPAAADGAAATMALRNWRAGYRPGSCHYRVGPGFVLITDERPGGDRLRITITGEWLPAFEQIRDGLPCSGREAAQLLAELVEVGLALSFGELGQVLLVPRVARLSFSAPPGPG
;
A
#
# COMPACT_ATOMS: atom_id res chain seq x y z
N MET A 1 19.08 -1.60 -5.46
CA MET A 1 18.61 -0.71 -4.38
C MET A 1 18.50 -1.51 -3.08
N ARG A 2 18.78 -0.91 -1.91
CA ARG A 2 18.63 -1.55 -0.60
C ARG A 2 17.59 -0.78 0.21
N LEU A 3 16.64 -1.46 0.82
CA LEU A 3 15.62 -0.83 1.66
C LEU A 3 15.69 -1.42 3.08
N ALA A 4 15.60 -0.54 4.07
CA ALA A 4 15.53 -0.86 5.48
C ALA A 4 14.24 -0.26 6.06
N PHE A 5 13.81 -0.79 7.19
CA PHE A 5 12.60 -0.37 7.90
C PHE A 5 12.91 -0.02 9.37
N GLY A 6 14.07 0.60 9.60
CA GLY A 6 14.55 0.93 10.94
C GLY A 6 13.81 2.11 11.54
N SER A 7 14.06 3.30 11.01
CA SER A 7 13.40 4.55 11.42
C SER A 7 12.09 4.80 10.66
N ASP A 8 11.21 5.63 11.23
CA ASP A 8 9.94 6.03 10.59
C ASP A 8 10.15 6.67 9.20
N ILE A 9 11.22 7.47 9.05
CA ILE A 9 11.59 8.09 7.76
C ILE A 9 11.97 7.01 6.73
N GLU A 10 12.80 6.04 7.12
CA GLU A 10 13.20 4.94 6.24
C GLU A 10 12.00 4.06 5.88
N GLN A 11 11.15 3.77 6.86
CA GLN A 11 9.93 2.97 6.68
C GLN A 11 8.99 3.65 5.68
N ARG A 12 8.68 4.93 5.87
CA ARG A 12 7.84 5.71 4.96
C ARG A 12 8.40 5.72 3.55
N ALA A 13 9.67 6.10 3.39
CA ALA A 13 10.30 6.19 2.08
C ALA A 13 10.34 4.83 1.36
N ALA A 14 10.63 3.74 2.08
CA ALA A 14 10.61 2.40 1.52
C ALA A 14 9.20 1.98 1.08
N LEU A 15 8.17 2.26 1.89
CA LEU A 15 6.79 1.95 1.53
C LEU A 15 6.32 2.76 0.34
N ASP A 16 6.63 4.06 0.26
CA ASP A 16 6.25 4.91 -0.88
C ASP A 16 6.81 4.35 -2.19
N VAL A 17 8.08 3.91 -2.19
CA VAL A 17 8.71 3.25 -3.33
C VAL A 17 7.97 1.95 -3.72
N LEU A 18 7.65 1.10 -2.74
CA LEU A 18 6.99 -0.18 -2.99
C LEU A 18 5.53 -0.04 -3.44
N ILE A 19 4.80 0.93 -2.89
CA ILE A 19 3.44 1.27 -3.29
C ILE A 19 3.45 1.82 -4.72
N THR A 20 4.37 2.76 -5.02
CA THR A 20 4.53 3.29 -6.38
C THR A 20 4.84 2.18 -7.38
N ALA A 21 5.74 1.26 -7.02
CA ALA A 21 6.03 0.08 -7.83
C ALA A 21 4.79 -0.80 -8.05
N ALA A 22 4.01 -1.06 -7.00
CA ALA A 22 2.77 -1.83 -7.10
C ALA A 22 1.73 -1.14 -8.01
N GLN A 23 1.59 0.19 -7.93
CA GLN A 23 0.65 0.97 -8.75
C GLN A 23 1.03 0.98 -10.23
N THR A 24 2.33 0.96 -10.52
CA THR A 24 2.87 1.02 -11.89
C THR A 24 3.09 -0.36 -12.51
N GLY A 25 2.96 -1.43 -11.74
CA GLY A 25 3.28 -2.80 -12.18
C GLY A 25 4.78 -3.03 -12.35
N ILE A 26 5.63 -2.14 -11.85
CA ILE A 26 7.09 -2.30 -11.88
C ILE A 26 7.50 -3.22 -10.74
N HIS A 27 8.35 -4.20 -11.04
CA HIS A 27 8.95 -5.08 -10.04
C HIS A 27 10.40 -4.63 -9.77
N PRO A 28 10.64 -3.78 -8.75
CA PRO A 28 11.98 -3.34 -8.44
C PRO A 28 12.83 -4.52 -7.98
N LEU A 29 14.08 -4.57 -8.42
CA LEU A 29 15.08 -5.45 -7.85
C LEU A 29 15.73 -4.76 -6.65
N TRP A 30 15.38 -5.23 -5.45
CA TRP A 30 15.86 -4.64 -4.21
C TRP A 30 16.22 -5.69 -3.15
N THR A 31 17.06 -5.29 -2.20
CA THR A 31 17.51 -6.13 -1.09
C THR A 31 16.91 -5.63 0.22
N LEU A 32 16.27 -6.53 0.97
CA LEU A 32 15.77 -6.25 2.32
C LEU A 32 16.93 -6.24 3.31
N VAL A 33 17.00 -5.18 4.12
CA VAL A 33 17.97 -5.05 5.21
C VAL A 33 17.23 -5.02 6.54
N GLY A 34 17.67 -5.87 7.47
CA GLY A 34 17.07 -5.96 8.80
C GLY A 34 15.72 -6.69 8.84
N ALA A 35 15.05 -6.60 9.99
CA ALA A 35 13.72 -7.17 10.19
C ALA A 35 12.62 -6.19 9.75
N LEU A 36 11.41 -6.73 9.54
CA LEU A 36 10.23 -5.90 9.40
C LEU A 36 9.75 -5.44 10.79
N PRO A 37 9.39 -4.15 10.97
CA PRO A 37 8.85 -3.65 12.24
C PRO A 37 7.39 -4.09 12.46
N TRP A 38 6.76 -4.67 11.44
CA TRP A 38 5.37 -5.12 11.41
C TRP A 38 5.23 -6.56 10.93
N PRO A 39 4.06 -7.19 11.15
CA PRO A 39 3.75 -8.50 10.58
C PRO A 39 3.92 -8.53 9.05
N PRO A 40 4.33 -9.67 8.46
CA PRO A 40 4.50 -9.79 7.00
C PRO A 40 3.25 -9.41 6.19
N ARG A 41 2.04 -9.62 6.74
CA ARG A 41 0.76 -9.26 6.07
C ARG A 41 0.68 -7.80 5.68
N THR A 42 1.34 -6.91 6.42
CA THR A 42 1.35 -5.46 6.16
C THR A 42 1.88 -5.13 4.76
N VAL A 43 2.83 -5.92 4.26
CA VAL A 43 3.57 -5.61 3.02
C VAL A 43 3.51 -6.72 1.97
N GLN A 44 2.95 -7.90 2.29
CA GLN A 44 2.94 -9.05 1.38
C GLN A 44 2.11 -8.86 0.09
N HIS A 45 1.32 -7.80 -0.06
CA HIS A 45 0.69 -7.47 -1.34
C HIS A 45 1.57 -6.59 -2.24
N LEU A 46 2.66 -6.04 -1.69
CA LEU A 46 3.63 -5.20 -2.37
C LEU A 46 4.78 -6.04 -2.95
N PRO A 47 5.48 -5.56 -4.00
CA PRO A 47 6.58 -6.28 -4.65
C PRO A 47 7.63 -6.79 -3.65
N PRO A 48 7.89 -8.10 -3.58
CA PRO A 48 8.79 -8.66 -2.59
C PRO A 48 10.26 -8.30 -2.92
N PRO A 49 11.16 -8.38 -1.93
CA PRO A 49 12.59 -8.21 -2.18
C PRO A 49 13.14 -9.30 -3.11
N ALA A 50 14.16 -8.96 -3.90
CA ALA A 50 14.93 -9.90 -4.72
C ALA A 50 15.96 -10.67 -3.88
N ALA A 51 16.52 -10.01 -2.86
CA ALA A 51 17.49 -10.58 -1.93
C ALA A 51 17.26 -10.08 -0.51
N ALA A 52 17.97 -10.65 0.46
CA ALA A 52 17.93 -10.26 1.86
C ALA A 52 19.34 -10.25 2.46
N ASP A 53 19.55 -9.37 3.45
CA ASP A 53 20.82 -9.22 4.16
C ASP A 53 20.67 -9.62 5.63
N GLY A 54 21.32 -10.72 6.01
CA GLY A 54 21.26 -11.31 7.34
C GLY A 54 20.11 -12.29 7.56
N ALA A 55 20.16 -13.02 8.68
CA ALA A 55 19.24 -14.12 8.96
C ALA A 55 17.78 -13.65 9.14
N ALA A 56 17.57 -12.55 9.86
CA ALA A 56 16.23 -11.98 10.09
C ALA A 56 15.58 -11.53 8.78
N ALA A 57 16.31 -10.80 7.94
CA ALA A 57 15.83 -10.39 6.61
C ALA A 57 15.54 -11.60 5.72
N THR A 58 16.37 -12.65 5.79
CA THR A 58 16.17 -13.87 4.99
C THR A 58 14.87 -14.58 5.37
N MET A 59 14.55 -14.65 6.67
CA MET A 59 13.27 -15.19 7.13
C MET A 59 12.09 -14.32 6.69
N ALA A 60 12.20 -13.00 6.84
CA ALA A 60 11.17 -12.06 6.39
C ALA A 60 10.92 -12.17 4.88
N LEU A 61 11.98 -12.28 4.07
CA LEU A 61 11.90 -12.49 2.62
C LEU A 61 11.12 -13.76 2.26
N ARG A 62 11.40 -14.88 2.94
CA ARG A 62 10.67 -16.14 2.69
C ARG A 62 9.18 -15.98 2.98
N ASN A 63 8.83 -15.38 4.12
CA ASN A 63 7.44 -15.17 4.50
C ASN A 63 6.72 -14.21 3.54
N TRP A 64 7.38 -13.12 3.16
CA TRP A 64 6.85 -12.14 2.20
C TRP A 64 6.57 -12.81 0.85
N ARG A 65 7.51 -13.60 0.31
CA ARG A 65 7.31 -14.32 -0.95
C ARG A 65 6.21 -15.36 -0.88
N ALA A 66 6.12 -16.11 0.22
CA ALA A 66 5.08 -17.12 0.39
C ALA A 66 3.67 -16.50 0.37
N GLY A 67 3.52 -15.34 1.03
CA GLY A 67 2.28 -14.56 1.07
C GLY A 67 2.07 -13.62 -0.12
N TYR A 68 3.01 -13.54 -1.07
CA TYR A 68 2.94 -12.54 -2.13
C TYR A 68 1.78 -12.78 -3.09
N ARG A 69 0.80 -11.86 -3.07
CA ARG A 69 -0.39 -11.91 -3.94
C ARG A 69 -0.63 -10.52 -4.53
N PRO A 70 -0.09 -10.22 -5.73
CA PRO A 70 -0.28 -8.90 -6.35
C PRO A 70 -1.77 -8.64 -6.58
N GLY A 71 -2.20 -7.40 -6.34
CA GLY A 71 -3.61 -7.00 -6.49
C GLY A 71 -4.55 -7.52 -5.39
N SER A 72 -4.07 -8.31 -4.42
CA SER A 72 -4.91 -8.76 -3.30
C SER A 72 -5.31 -7.65 -2.34
N CYS A 73 -4.68 -6.47 -2.40
CA CYS A 73 -5.02 -5.31 -1.61
C CYS A 73 -4.87 -4.08 -2.50
N HIS A 74 -5.96 -3.38 -2.77
CA HIS A 74 -5.96 -2.25 -3.69
C HIS A 74 -7.18 -1.35 -3.50
N TYR A 75 -7.14 -0.17 -4.12
CA TYR A 75 -8.35 0.62 -4.31
C TYR A 75 -8.54 1.04 -5.77
N ARG A 76 -9.79 1.34 -6.12
CA ARG A 76 -10.16 1.98 -7.39
C ARG A 76 -11.04 3.20 -7.13
N VAL A 77 -10.96 4.17 -8.04
CA VAL A 77 -11.80 5.37 -8.03
C VAL A 77 -12.89 5.19 -9.08
N GLY A 78 -14.15 5.44 -8.69
CA GLY A 78 -15.29 5.54 -9.59
C GLY A 78 -16.02 6.87 -9.43
N PRO A 79 -17.06 7.14 -10.24
CA PRO A 79 -17.83 8.37 -10.14
C PRO A 79 -18.48 8.51 -8.76
N GLY A 80 -18.00 9.44 -7.93
CA GLY A 80 -18.53 9.69 -6.58
C GLY A 80 -18.23 8.60 -5.55
N PHE A 81 -17.27 7.71 -5.80
CA PHE A 81 -16.87 6.72 -4.80
C PHE A 81 -15.41 6.26 -4.94
N VAL A 82 -14.85 5.78 -3.83
CA VAL A 82 -13.64 4.95 -3.79
C VAL A 82 -14.02 3.58 -3.26
N LEU A 83 -13.52 2.53 -3.91
CA LEU A 83 -13.68 1.16 -3.45
C LEU A 83 -12.33 0.58 -3.08
N ILE A 84 -12.15 0.23 -1.81
CA ILE A 84 -11.00 -0.53 -1.30
C ILE A 84 -11.38 -2.01 -1.25
N THR A 85 -10.47 -2.87 -1.67
CA THR A 85 -10.57 -4.33 -1.58
C THR A 85 -9.31 -4.85 -0.89
N ASP A 86 -9.49 -5.63 0.17
CA ASP A 86 -8.41 -6.36 0.86
C ASP A 86 -8.79 -7.84 0.96
N GLU A 87 -8.01 -8.66 0.31
CA GLU A 87 -8.08 -10.13 0.26
C GLU A 87 -6.74 -10.75 0.66
N ARG A 88 -5.87 -9.99 1.36
CA ARG A 88 -4.56 -10.49 1.79
C ARG A 88 -4.73 -11.70 2.70
N PRO A 89 -3.92 -12.77 2.50
CA PRO A 89 -4.00 -13.97 3.33
C PRO A 89 -3.69 -13.67 4.80
N GLY A 90 -4.33 -14.41 5.71
CA GLY A 90 -4.16 -14.26 7.15
C GLY A 90 -4.98 -13.14 7.78
N GLY A 91 -6.02 -12.64 7.10
CA GLY A 91 -7.02 -11.72 7.66
C GLY A 91 -8.36 -11.86 6.94
N ASP A 92 -9.36 -11.15 7.44
CA ASP A 92 -10.69 -11.15 6.82
C ASP A 92 -10.68 -10.46 5.46
N ARG A 93 -11.58 -10.91 4.57
CA ARG A 93 -11.81 -10.24 3.30
C ARG A 93 -12.64 -8.98 3.55
N LEU A 94 -12.10 -7.83 3.17
CA LEU A 94 -12.73 -6.53 3.38
C LEU A 94 -13.01 -5.85 2.04
N ARG A 95 -14.18 -5.23 1.95
CA ARG A 95 -14.57 -4.39 0.81
C ARG A 95 -15.23 -3.13 1.33
N ILE A 96 -14.51 -2.02 1.27
CA ILE A 96 -14.93 -0.74 1.86
C ILE A 96 -15.29 0.21 0.72
N THR A 97 -16.48 0.78 0.76
CA THR A 97 -16.92 1.81 -0.20
C THR A 97 -16.94 3.15 0.53
N ILE A 98 -16.14 4.09 0.07
CA ILE A 98 -16.04 5.46 0.59
C ILE A 98 -16.80 6.37 -0.38
N THR A 99 -17.74 7.15 0.15
CA THR A 99 -18.66 8.02 -0.61
C THR A 99 -18.98 9.30 0.16
N GLY A 100 -19.57 10.29 -0.51
CA GLY A 100 -20.13 11.48 0.16
C GLY A 100 -19.07 12.30 0.88
N GLU A 101 -19.36 12.72 2.12
CA GLU A 101 -18.45 13.57 2.90
C GLU A 101 -17.09 12.93 3.23
N TRP A 102 -16.96 11.60 3.08
CA TRP A 102 -15.72 10.88 3.35
C TRP A 102 -14.71 10.91 2.19
N LEU A 103 -15.13 11.35 1.00
CA LEU A 103 -14.23 11.40 -0.16
C LEU A 103 -13.08 12.41 0.01
N PRO A 104 -13.31 13.68 0.42
CA PRO A 104 -12.22 14.61 0.68
C PRO A 104 -11.26 14.14 1.78
N ALA A 105 -11.79 13.46 2.81
CA ALA A 105 -10.97 12.85 3.86
C ALA A 105 -10.05 11.75 3.30
N PHE A 106 -10.57 10.87 2.44
CA PHE A 106 -9.76 9.85 1.79
C PHE A 106 -8.69 10.45 0.87
N GLU A 107 -9.02 11.53 0.14
CA GLU A 107 -8.05 12.22 -0.72
C GLU A 107 -6.87 12.78 0.08
N GLN A 108 -7.11 13.41 1.24
CA GLN A 108 -6.04 13.86 2.13
C GLN A 108 -5.16 12.69 2.61
N ILE A 109 -5.77 11.58 3.01
CA ILE A 109 -5.04 10.39 3.46
C ILE A 109 -4.15 9.85 2.34
N ARG A 110 -4.71 9.72 1.13
CA ARG A 110 -4.00 9.26 -0.08
C ARG A 110 -2.80 10.14 -0.41
N ASP A 111 -2.94 11.45 -0.27
CA ASP A 111 -1.87 12.40 -0.60
C ASP A 111 -0.70 12.36 0.42
N GLY A 112 -0.88 11.63 1.55
CA GLY A 112 0.20 11.29 2.49
C GLY A 112 0.70 12.47 3.33
N LEU A 113 0.02 13.61 3.28
CA LEU A 113 0.27 14.77 4.14
C LEU A 113 -0.47 14.59 5.48
N PRO A 114 0.05 15.11 6.60
CA PRO A 114 -0.65 15.08 7.88
C PRO A 114 -2.12 15.51 7.72
N CYS A 115 -3.03 14.61 8.11
CA CYS A 115 -4.45 14.83 7.96
C CYS A 115 -4.91 16.01 8.81
N SER A 116 -5.79 16.83 8.26
CA SER A 116 -6.44 17.92 9.00
C SER A 116 -7.96 17.74 8.99
N GLY A 117 -8.60 18.07 10.11
CA GLY A 117 -10.04 17.89 10.28
C GLY A 117 -10.42 16.53 10.90
N ARG A 118 -11.66 16.46 11.38
CA ARG A 118 -12.14 15.34 12.19
C ARG A 118 -12.36 14.08 11.36
N GLU A 119 -12.93 14.24 10.17
CA GLU A 119 -13.30 13.17 9.26
C GLU A 119 -12.06 12.45 8.74
N ALA A 120 -11.00 13.19 8.36
CA ALA A 120 -9.73 12.61 7.93
C ALA A 120 -9.03 11.87 9.07
N ALA A 121 -9.02 12.44 10.28
CA ALA A 121 -8.46 11.78 11.46
C ALA A 121 -9.21 10.48 11.81
N GLN A 122 -10.55 10.50 11.77
CA GLN A 122 -11.37 9.33 12.05
C GLN A 122 -11.16 8.24 10.99
N LEU A 123 -11.24 8.58 9.70
CA LEU A 123 -11.04 7.63 8.63
C LEU A 123 -9.63 7.04 8.65
N LEU A 124 -8.60 7.84 8.95
CA LEU A 124 -7.23 7.34 9.09
C LEU A 124 -7.12 6.36 10.25
N ALA A 125 -7.72 6.65 11.41
CA ALA A 125 -7.70 5.76 12.56
C ALA A 125 -8.33 4.40 12.23
N GLU A 126 -9.49 4.39 11.57
CA GLU A 126 -10.15 3.16 11.13
C GLU A 126 -9.28 2.38 10.13
N LEU A 127 -8.68 3.05 9.13
CA LEU A 127 -7.79 2.41 8.15
C LEU A 127 -6.51 1.85 8.79
N VAL A 128 -5.95 2.50 9.80
CA VAL A 128 -4.79 2.00 10.56
C VAL A 128 -5.19 0.77 11.37
N GLU A 129 -6.34 0.80 12.05
CA GLU A 129 -6.85 -0.31 12.86
C GLU A 129 -7.00 -1.59 12.03
N VAL A 130 -7.54 -1.48 10.81
CA VAL A 130 -7.70 -2.63 9.90
C VAL A 130 -6.45 -2.92 9.04
N GLY A 131 -5.33 -2.22 9.29
CA GLY A 131 -4.06 -2.48 8.61
C GLY A 131 -4.04 -2.12 7.12
N LEU A 132 -4.79 -1.11 6.72
CA LEU A 132 -4.83 -0.54 5.36
C LEU A 132 -4.05 0.79 5.24
N ALA A 133 -3.63 1.37 6.36
CA ALA A 133 -2.75 2.53 6.41
C ALA A 133 -1.78 2.41 7.58
N LEU A 134 -0.74 3.25 7.57
CA LEU A 134 0.22 3.42 8.66
C LEU A 134 0.41 4.91 8.93
N SER A 135 0.50 5.27 10.21
CA SER A 135 0.74 6.64 10.65
C SER A 135 2.17 6.79 11.16
N PHE A 136 2.81 7.91 10.81
CA PHE A 136 4.17 8.27 11.21
C PHE A 136 4.19 9.65 11.90
N GLY A 137 3.10 10.03 12.56
CA GLY A 137 2.98 11.30 13.29
C GLY A 137 3.13 12.51 12.35
N GLU A 138 4.10 13.38 12.66
CA GLU A 138 4.41 14.58 11.85
C GLU A 138 4.90 14.26 10.43
N LEU A 139 5.39 13.03 10.21
CA LEU A 139 5.71 12.53 8.88
C LEU A 139 4.45 12.09 8.11
N GLY A 140 3.24 12.37 8.59
CA GLY A 140 2.00 12.03 7.93
C GLY A 140 1.72 10.53 7.93
N GLN A 141 1.13 10.03 6.86
CA GLN A 141 0.66 8.65 6.76
C GLN A 141 1.00 8.04 5.40
N VAL A 142 1.03 6.72 5.37
CA VAL A 142 1.14 5.94 4.15
C VAL A 142 -0.09 5.07 4.00
N LEU A 143 -0.80 5.26 2.89
CA LEU A 143 -1.89 4.38 2.49
C LEU A 143 -1.32 3.10 1.87
N LEU A 144 -1.48 1.97 2.55
CA LEU A 144 -0.90 0.70 2.10
C LEU A 144 -1.63 0.11 0.89
N VAL A 145 -2.85 0.56 0.58
CA VAL A 145 -3.64 0.09 -0.56
C VAL A 145 -3.21 0.81 -1.84
N PRO A 146 -2.51 0.15 -2.79
CA PRO A 146 -2.13 0.77 -4.05
C PRO A 146 -3.37 1.06 -4.91
N ARG A 147 -3.35 2.16 -5.66
CA ARG A 147 -4.36 2.42 -6.69
C ARG A 147 -4.19 1.47 -7.85
N VAL A 148 -5.28 0.82 -8.27
CA VAL A 148 -5.33 0.16 -9.57
C VAL A 148 -5.91 1.16 -10.58
N ALA A 149 -5.10 1.54 -11.56
CA ALA A 149 -5.59 2.21 -12.76
C ALA A 149 -6.09 1.15 -13.75
N ARG A 150 -7.28 1.35 -14.35
CA ARG A 150 -7.61 0.63 -15.58
C ARG A 150 -6.62 1.11 -16.65
N LEU A 151 -5.82 0.20 -17.21
CA LEU A 151 -5.18 0.45 -18.49
C LEU A 151 -6.30 0.49 -19.54
N SER A 152 -6.73 1.68 -19.93
CA SER A 152 -7.61 1.87 -21.07
C SER A 152 -6.76 1.69 -22.32
N PHE A 153 -6.80 0.51 -22.94
CA PHE A 153 -6.32 0.39 -24.30
C PHE A 153 -7.39 0.99 -25.23
N SER A 154 -7.10 2.14 -25.83
CA SER A 154 -7.86 2.57 -27.00
C SER A 154 -7.52 1.60 -28.12
N ALA A 155 -8.52 0.94 -28.70
CA ALA A 155 -8.33 0.26 -29.97
C ALA A 155 -7.80 1.30 -30.99
N PRO A 156 -6.83 0.95 -31.85
CA PRO A 156 -6.46 1.82 -32.95
C PRO A 156 -7.70 2.07 -33.82
N PRO A 157 -7.88 3.27 -34.39
CA PRO A 157 -8.94 3.48 -35.36
C PRO A 157 -8.80 2.43 -36.47
N GLY A 158 -9.88 1.70 -36.74
CA GLY A 158 -9.92 0.72 -37.82
C GLY A 158 -9.58 1.39 -39.16
N PRO A 159 -9.03 0.65 -40.14
CA PRO A 159 -8.77 1.20 -41.46
C PRO A 159 -10.10 1.66 -42.07
N GLY A 160 -10.14 2.94 -42.48
CA GLY A 160 -11.25 3.53 -43.23
C GLY A 160 -11.20 3.22 -44.72
#